data_AF-A0A2A9GHU3-F1
#
_entry.id   AF-A0A2A9GHU3-F1
#
_cell.length_a   1.000
_cell.length_b   1.000
_cell.length_c   1.000
_cell.angle_alpha   90.00
_cell.angle_beta   90.00
_cell.angle_gamma   90.00
#
_symmetry.space_group_name_H-M   'P 1'
#
loop_
_entity.id
_entity.type
_entity.pdbx_description
1 polymer ?
#
loop_
_entity_poly.entity_id
_entity_poly.type
_entity_poly.pdbx_seq_one_letter_code
_entity_poly.pdbx_strand_id
1 'polypeptide(L)'
;MSRDQELARARTQRPRVLGELEALLRADNPDLNLFISARAHYGEAGLAHLHLYGVEGDRERKSRLMKFATAWLLERGISIELQEGHDVYDIRPWREAQGGRTQDMGSLDELDEI
;
A
#
# COMPACT_ATOMS: atom_id res chain seq x y z
N MET A 1 -10.55 2.60 21.18
CA MET A 1 -9.25 3.19 20.82
C MET A 1 -9.49 4.64 20.40
N SER A 2 -8.54 5.55 20.65
CA SER A 2 -8.64 6.91 20.13
C SER A 2 -8.41 6.92 18.61
N ARG A 3 -9.06 7.85 17.90
CA ARG A 3 -8.87 8.04 16.43
C ARG A 3 -7.39 8.23 16.09
N ASP A 4 -6.63 8.93 16.93
CA ASP A 4 -5.20 9.15 16.70
C ASP A 4 -4.37 7.86 16.76
N GLN A 5 -4.74 6.93 17.66
CA GLN A 5 -4.08 5.63 17.78
C GLN A 5 -4.37 4.74 16.58
N GLU A 6 -5.59 4.80 16.06
CA GLU A 6 -5.99 4.09 14.84
C GLU A 6 -5.23 4.62 13.62
N LEU A 7 -5.11 5.94 13.49
CA LEU A 7 -4.36 6.58 12.39
C LEU A 7 -2.86 6.30 12.46
N ALA A 8 -2.26 6.37 13.66
CA ALA A 8 -0.85 6.04 13.86
C ALA A 8 -0.57 4.57 13.50
N ARG A 9 -1.46 3.66 13.90
CA ARG A 9 -1.40 2.25 13.50
C ARG A 9 -1.55 2.10 11.99
N ALA A 10 -2.53 2.75 11.37
CA ALA A 10 -2.75 2.64 9.92
C ALA A 10 -1.54 3.13 9.11
N ARG A 11 -0.86 4.19 9.55
CA ARG A 11 0.36 4.70 8.89
C ARG A 11 1.51 3.68 8.86
N THR A 12 1.67 2.89 9.92
CA THR A 12 2.72 1.86 9.99
C THR A 12 2.28 0.54 9.37
N GLN A 13 0.99 0.21 9.47
CA GLN A 13 0.44 -1.05 8.97
C GLN A 13 0.29 -1.07 7.45
N ARG A 14 -0.13 0.03 6.81
CA ARG A 14 -0.40 0.08 5.36
C ARG A 14 0.82 -0.30 4.51
N PRO A 15 2.02 0.30 4.69
CA PRO A 15 3.20 -0.09 3.92
C PRO A 15 3.56 -1.58 4.08
N ARG A 16 3.46 -2.11 5.30
CA ARG A 16 3.73 -3.52 5.61
C ARG A 16 2.75 -4.45 4.89
N VAL A 17 1.46 -4.20 5.04
CA VAL A 17 0.40 -5.03 4.46
C VAL A 17 0.45 -5.00 2.93
N LEU A 18 0.78 -3.84 2.34
CA LEU A 18 1.01 -3.74 0.89
C LEU A 18 2.26 -4.53 0.45
N GLY A 19 3.30 -4.60 1.28
CA GLY A 19 4.48 -5.43 1.04
C GLY A 19 4.17 -6.92 1.03
N GLU A 20 3.40 -7.38 2.02
CA GLU A 20 2.90 -8.75 2.12
C GLU A 20 2.04 -9.12 0.90
N LEU A 21 1.15 -8.23 0.48
CA LEU A 21 0.33 -8.42 -0.72
C LEU A 21 1.18 -8.50 -1.99
N GLU A 22 2.16 -7.60 -2.16
CA GLU A 22 3.05 -7.62 -3.33
C GLU A 22 3.85 -8.91 -3.40
N ALA A 23 4.40 -9.38 -2.27
CA ALA A 23 5.13 -10.64 -2.19
C ALA A 23 4.25 -11.84 -2.55
N LEU A 24 3.02 -11.88 -2.03
CA LEU A 24 2.05 -12.94 -2.34
C LEU A 24 1.71 -12.98 -3.83
N LEU A 25 1.36 -11.83 -4.42
CA LEU A 25 1.01 -11.75 -5.83
C LEU A 25 2.16 -12.19 -6.74
N ARG A 26 3.40 -11.82 -6.39
CA ARG A 26 4.60 -12.26 -7.13
C ARG A 26 4.85 -13.76 -7.02
N ALA A 27 4.70 -14.32 -5.82
CA ALA A 27 4.90 -15.75 -5.60
C ALA A 27 3.93 -16.60 -6.44
N ASP A 28 2.67 -16.17 -6.53
CA ASP A 28 1.61 -16.86 -7.28
C ASP A 28 1.65 -16.58 -8.79
N ASN A 29 2.43 -15.59 -9.23
CA ASN A 29 2.54 -15.19 -10.63
C ASN A 29 4.02 -14.97 -11.02
N PRO A 30 4.87 -16.02 -10.97
CA PRO A 30 6.32 -15.89 -11.18
C PRO A 30 6.69 -15.49 -12.61
N ASP A 31 5.76 -15.62 -13.56
CA ASP A 31 5.91 -15.20 -14.95
C ASP A 31 5.71 -13.69 -15.14
N LEU A 32 5.20 -12.98 -14.12
CA LEU A 32 4.93 -11.55 -14.17
C LEU A 32 5.89 -10.76 -13.26
N ASN A 33 6.33 -9.61 -13.74
CA ASN A 33 7.09 -8.64 -12.94
C ASN A 33 6.14 -7.70 -12.20
N LEU A 34 5.38 -8.22 -11.23
CA LEU A 34 4.32 -7.47 -10.55
C LEU A 34 4.86 -6.43 -9.56
N PHE A 35 4.23 -5.26 -9.52
CA PHE A 35 4.48 -4.23 -8.49
C PHE A 35 3.19 -3.59 -8.04
N ILE A 36 3.13 -3.19 -6.77
CA ILE A 36 2.00 -2.49 -6.18
C ILE A 36 2.42 -1.09 -5.75
N SER A 37 1.54 -0.11 -5.96
CA SER A 37 1.57 1.15 -5.23
C SER A 37 0.17 1.49 -4.75
N ALA A 38 0.06 2.33 -3.73
CA ALA A 38 -1.23 2.78 -3.24
C ALA A 38 -1.19 4.27 -2.91
N ARG A 39 -2.36 4.88 -2.80
CA ARG A 39 -2.54 6.21 -2.25
C ARG A 39 -3.49 6.15 -1.07
N ALA A 40 -3.28 7.01 -0.08
CA ALA A 40 -4.22 7.16 1.03
C ALA A 40 -4.53 8.62 1.29
N HIS A 41 -5.68 8.87 1.92
CA HIS A 41 -6.07 10.20 2.36
C HIS A 41 -5.35 10.60 3.64
N TYR A 42 -5.03 11.89 3.77
CA TYR A 42 -4.61 12.43 5.07
C TYR A 42 -5.76 12.31 6.09
N GLY A 43 -5.43 11.83 7.30
CA GLY A 43 -6.40 11.72 8.39
C GLY A 43 -7.33 10.51 8.33
N GLU A 44 -7.12 9.58 7.39
CA GLU A 44 -7.92 8.37 7.22
C GLU A 44 -7.08 7.08 7.31
N ALA A 45 -7.71 6.00 7.77
CA ALA A 45 -7.06 4.70 7.95
C ALA A 45 -6.98 3.85 6.67
N GLY A 46 -7.93 4.06 5.74
CA GLY A 46 -8.03 3.31 4.48
C GLY A 46 -7.07 3.78 3.39
N LEU A 47 -7.32 3.29 2.17
CA LEU A 47 -6.66 3.70 0.94
C LEU A 47 -7.64 4.46 0.04
N ALA A 48 -7.12 5.42 -0.73
CA ALA A 48 -7.85 6.07 -1.82
C ALA A 48 -7.76 5.25 -3.10
N HIS A 49 -6.57 4.76 -3.42
CA HIS A 49 -6.30 4.00 -4.64
C HIS A 49 -5.33 2.85 -4.40
N LEU A 50 -5.46 1.82 -5.23
CA LEU A 50 -4.52 0.73 -5.38
C LEU A 50 -4.15 0.58 -6.86
N HIS A 51 -2.86 0.54 -7.14
CA HIS A 51 -2.31 0.38 -8.48
C HIS A 51 -1.52 -0.92 -8.56
N LEU A 52 -1.77 -1.68 -9.63
CA LEU A 52 -1.06 -2.90 -9.98
C LEU A 52 -0.39 -2.72 -11.34
N TYR A 53 0.92 -2.96 -11.37
CA TYR A 53 1.80 -2.86 -12.53
C TYR A 53 2.35 -4.23 -12.92
N GLY A 54 2.84 -4.36 -14.16
CA GLY A 54 3.43 -5.60 -14.69
C GLY A 54 2.41 -6.57 -15.28
N VAL A 55 1.20 -6.09 -15.59
CA VAL A 55 0.07 -6.84 -16.15
C VAL A 55 -0.69 -6.02 -17.21
N GLU A 56 -0.04 -5.02 -17.80
CA GLU A 56 -0.67 -4.06 -18.72
C GLU A 56 -1.18 -4.71 -20.01
N GLY A 57 -0.58 -5.83 -20.44
CA GLY A 57 -0.95 -6.57 -21.64
C GLY A 57 -2.13 -7.53 -21.47
N ASP A 58 -2.60 -7.79 -20.25
CA ASP A 58 -3.67 -8.75 -19.96
C ASP A 58 -4.72 -8.13 -19.03
N ARG A 59 -5.76 -7.55 -19.63
CA ARG A 59 -6.83 -6.87 -18.91
C ARG A 59 -7.63 -7.82 -18.01
N GLU A 60 -7.84 -9.06 -18.43
CA GLU A 60 -8.59 -10.03 -17.63
C GLU A 60 -7.81 -10.46 -16.40
N ARG A 61 -6.52 -10.78 -16.59
CA ARG A 61 -5.63 -11.12 -15.48
C ARG A 61 -5.45 -9.95 -14.53
N LYS A 62 -5.28 -8.72 -15.05
CA LYS A 62 -5.29 -7.50 -14.23
C LYS A 62 -6.56 -7.40 -13.39
N SER A 63 -7.73 -7.62 -14.00
CA SER A 63 -9.01 -7.56 -13.28
C SER A 63 -9.11 -8.61 -12.18
N ARG A 64 -8.69 -9.86 -12.45
CA ARG A 64 -8.68 -10.94 -11.44
C ARG A 64 -7.74 -10.62 -10.28
N LEU A 65 -6.52 -10.18 -10.57
CA LEU A 65 -5.53 -9.82 -9.55
C LEU A 65 -5.99 -8.62 -8.72
N MET A 66 -6.59 -7.59 -9.34
CA MET A 66 -7.16 -6.45 -8.62
C MET A 66 -8.31 -6.86 -7.70
N LYS A 67 -9.24 -7.72 -8.16
CA LYS A 67 -10.33 -8.22 -7.31
C LYS A 67 -9.80 -8.98 -6.10
N PHE A 68 -8.84 -9.87 -6.32
CA PHE A 68 -8.17 -10.59 -5.24
C PHE A 68 -7.50 -9.63 -4.25
N ALA A 69 -6.71 -8.69 -4.76
CA ALA A 69 -6.00 -7.71 -3.94
C ALA A 69 -6.94 -6.86 -3.08
N THR A 70 -8.04 -6.38 -3.66
CA THR A 70 -9.05 -5.61 -2.93
C THR A 70 -9.72 -6.43 -1.84
N ALA A 71 -10.12 -7.68 -2.12
CA ALA A 71 -10.71 -8.56 -1.11
C ALA A 71 -9.73 -8.87 0.02
N TRP A 72 -8.48 -9.18 -0.32
CA TRP A 72 -7.43 -9.52 0.65
C TRP A 72 -7.10 -8.37 1.61
N LEU A 73 -7.14 -7.12 1.11
CA LEU A 73 -6.97 -5.91 1.93
C LEU A 73 -8.18 -5.65 2.82
N LEU A 74 -9.39 -5.85 2.29
CA LEU A 74 -10.63 -5.67 3.05
C LEU A 74 -10.71 -6.66 4.23
N GLU A 75 -10.33 -7.91 4.03
CA GLU A 75 -10.24 -8.93 5.09
C GLU A 75 -9.26 -8.53 6.22
N ARG A 76 -8.32 -7.63 5.94
CA ARG A 76 -7.36 -7.07 6.92
C ARG A 76 -7.78 -5.71 7.46
N GLY A 77 -9.01 -5.29 7.18
CA GLY A 77 -9.59 -4.04 7.67
C GLY A 77 -9.12 -2.79 6.90
N ILE A 78 -8.57 -2.95 5.69
CA ILE A 78 -8.15 -1.83 4.85
C ILE A 78 -9.14 -1.70 3.69
N SER A 79 -10.05 -0.73 3.79
CA SER A 79 -10.93 -0.34 2.69
C SER A 79 -10.19 0.48 1.64
N ILE A 80 -10.71 0.45 0.41
CA ILE A 80 -10.21 1.25 -0.71
C ILE A 80 -11.36 2.11 -1.22
N GLU A 81 -11.41 3.37 -0.78
CA GLU A 81 -12.50 4.30 -1.05
C GLU A 81 -11.94 5.71 -1.29
N LEU A 82 -12.31 6.30 -2.43
CA LEU A 82 -11.99 7.69 -2.72
C LEU A 82 -12.98 8.60 -1.96
N GLN A 83 -12.45 9.44 -1.08
CA GLN A 83 -13.21 10.46 -0.34
C GLN A 83 -13.04 11.80 -1.06
N GLU A 84 -14.15 12.39 -1.49
CA GLU A 84 -14.11 13.69 -2.17
C GLU A 84 -13.66 14.79 -1.21
N GLY A 85 -12.83 15.72 -1.71
CA GLY A 85 -12.32 16.85 -0.93
C GLY A 85 -11.14 16.53 0.00
N HIS A 86 -10.60 15.31 -0.03
CA HIS A 86 -9.41 14.93 0.72
C HIS A 86 -8.17 14.82 -0.17
N ASP A 87 -7.06 15.37 0.33
CA ASP A 87 -5.75 15.21 -0.30
C ASP A 87 -5.23 13.79 -0.09
N VAL A 88 -4.54 13.28 -1.12
CA VAL A 88 -3.95 11.94 -1.13
C VAL A 88 -2.43 11.99 -1.15
N TYR A 89 -1.79 11.01 -0.51
CA TYR A 89 -0.34 10.81 -0.55
C TYR A 89 0.00 9.38 -0.97
N ASP A 90 1.16 9.22 -1.61
CA ASP A 90 1.63 7.91 -2.08
C ASP A 90 2.14 7.07 -0.90
N ILE A 91 1.78 5.79 -0.91
CA ILE A 91 2.28 4.76 -0.01
C ILE A 91 3.08 3.76 -0.82
N ARG A 92 4.34 3.56 -0.42
CA ARG A 92 5.19 2.52 -0.99
C ARG A 92 5.12 1.26 -0.13
N PRO A 93 4.97 0.07 -0.72
CA PRO A 93 5.08 -1.19 0.00
C PRO A 93 6.45 -1.30 0.68
N TRP A 94 6.47 -1.80 1.92
CA TRP A 94 7.72 -2.24 2.53
C TRP A 94 8.15 -3.54 1.87
N ARG A 95 9.21 -3.45 1.09
CA ARG A 95 9.87 -4.62 0.51
C ARG A 95 10.96 -5.03 1.48
N GLU A 96 10.94 -6.28 1.93
CA GLU A 96 12.16 -6.84 2.52
C GLU A 96 13.25 -6.71 1.46
N ALA A 97 14.35 -6.02 1.81
CA ALA A 97 15.47 -5.90 0.90
C ALA A 97 15.93 -7.30 0.55
N GLN A 98 15.87 -7.66 -0.74
CA GLN A 98 16.63 -8.80 -1.25
C GLN A 98 18.11 -8.45 -1.04
N GLY A 99 18.66 -8.87 0.10
CA GLY A 99 19.98 -8.45 0.59
C GLY A 99 19.92 -7.33 1.63
N GLY A 100 19.48 -7.66 2.85
CA GLY A 100 19.98 -7.07 4.11
C GLY A 100 20.32 -5.58 4.12
N ARG A 101 19.38 -4.70 3.77
CA ARG A 101 19.34 -3.32 4.27
C ARG A 101 17.90 -2.94 4.55
N THR A 102 17.54 -3.01 5.82
CA THR A 102 16.37 -2.35 6.38
C THR A 102 16.33 -0.93 5.81
N GLN A 103 15.27 -0.59 5.07
CA GLN A 103 15.05 0.78 4.65
C GLN A 103 14.86 1.60 5.93
N ASP A 104 15.89 2.39 6.23
CA ASP A 104 15.94 3.36 7.30
C ASP A 104 14.69 4.23 7.20
N MET A 105 13.85 4.20 8.24
CA MET A 105 12.74 5.14 8.37
C MET A 105 13.38 6.51 8.51
N GLY A 106 13.33 7.31 7.44
CA GLY A 106 13.74 8.70 7.48
C GLY A 106 13.12 9.38 8.71
N SER A 107 14.00 9.83 9.61
CA SER A 107 13.63 10.62 10.76
C SER A 107 12.90 11.88 10.26
N LEU A 108 11.64 11.99 10.65
CA LEU A 108 10.92 13.26 10.65
C LEU A 108 11.49 14.10 11.80
N ASP A 109 12.61 14.76 11.56
CA ASP A 109 13.15 15.81 12.42
C ASP A 109 14.11 16.64 11.57
N GLU A 110 13.58 17.57 10.77
CA GLU A 110 14.20 18.87 10.46
C GLU A 110 13.06 19.81 10.01
N LEU A 111 12.32 20.36 11.00
CA LEU A 111 11.66 21.65 10.84
C LEU A 111 12.70 22.70 11.23
N ASP A 112 13.48 23.16 10.27
CA ASP A 112 14.26 24.39 10.45
C ASP A 112 13.48 25.56 9.82
N GLU A 113 13.13 26.49 10.71
CA GLU A 113 12.68 27.84 10.40
C GLU A 113 13.73 28.55 9.54
N ILE A 114 13.31 29.13 8.41
CA ILE A 114 13.90 30.38 7.89
C ILE A 114 12.80 31.21 7.22
#